data_AF-A0A1Y1MZ33-F1
#
_entry.id   AF-A0A1Y1MZ33-F1
#
_cell.length_a   1.000
_cell.length_b   1.000
_cell.length_c   1.000
_cell.angle_alpha   90.00
_cell.angle_beta   90.00
_cell.angle_gamma   90.00
#
_symmetry.space_group_name_H-M   'P 1'
#
loop_
_entity.id
_entity.type
_entity.pdbx_description
1 polymer ?
#
loop_
_entity_poly.entity_id
_entity_poly.type
_entity_poly.pdbx_seq_one_letter_code
_entity_poly.pdbx_strand_id
1 'polypeptide(L)'
;SYVPIYTRFFKVNYILHITTKFCKMVKKTAISEDMNSNKRKPSKIVTTDIPRGKPKSGRIWKTTKTRFSSIIKTKGIRNSFQQKQLLREDLKRTKEASRSIKAQKDEEKEQKKQRRRENLKKREENSRKAEIVQVIKNPNKIKRMKKKQLRSIQKRDISELNK
;
A
#
# COMPACT_ATOMS: atom_id res chain seq x y z
N SER A 1 -10.64 -47.16 -8.02
CA SER A 1 -11.73 -46.36 -8.59
C SER A 1 -11.24 -44.95 -8.85
N TYR A 2 -11.09 -44.60 -10.12
CA TYR A 2 -10.43 -43.39 -10.63
C TYR A 2 -11.39 -42.19 -10.52
N VAL A 3 -11.02 -41.12 -9.82
CA VAL A 3 -11.85 -39.91 -9.68
C VAL A 3 -11.42 -38.90 -10.76
N PRO A 4 -12.32 -38.46 -11.67
CA PRO A 4 -11.96 -37.66 -12.83
C PRO A 4 -11.67 -36.19 -12.48
N ILE A 5 -10.58 -35.66 -13.04
CA ILE A 5 -10.00 -34.31 -12.86
C ILE A 5 -10.85 -33.18 -13.52
N TYR A 6 -12.07 -33.48 -13.97
CA TYR A 6 -12.83 -32.60 -14.88
C TYR A 6 -13.77 -31.57 -14.23
N THR A 7 -13.60 -31.24 -12.94
CA THR A 7 -14.42 -30.18 -12.30
C THR A 7 -13.69 -28.85 -12.12
N ARG A 8 -12.40 -28.75 -12.51
CA ARG A 8 -11.61 -27.52 -12.35
C ARG A 8 -11.51 -26.66 -13.61
N PHE A 9 -11.91 -27.17 -14.78
CA PHE A 9 -11.77 -26.46 -16.06
C PHE A 9 -13.00 -25.58 -16.42
N PHE A 10 -14.19 -25.90 -15.91
CA PHE A 10 -15.41 -25.16 -16.23
C PHE A 10 -15.61 -23.87 -15.40
N LYS A 11 -15.08 -23.80 -14.17
CA LYS A 11 -15.23 -22.62 -13.30
C LYS A 11 -14.25 -21.48 -13.62
N VAL A 12 -13.08 -21.79 -14.19
CA VAL A 12 -12.09 -20.78 -14.61
C VAL A 12 -12.54 -20.07 -15.89
N ASN A 13 -13.20 -20.79 -16.81
CA ASN A 13 -13.72 -20.23 -18.06
C ASN A 13 -14.89 -19.25 -17.85
N TYR A 14 -15.77 -19.51 -16.88
CA TYR A 14 -16.93 -18.63 -16.62
C TYR A 14 -16.51 -17.28 -16.03
N ILE A 15 -15.46 -17.24 -15.18
CA ILE A 15 -14.95 -16.00 -14.58
C ILE A 15 -14.17 -15.14 -15.61
N LEU A 16 -13.41 -15.77 -16.52
CA LEU A 16 -12.74 -15.07 -17.64
C LEU A 16 -13.74 -14.47 -18.64
N HIS A 17 -14.90 -15.08 -18.84
CA HIS A 17 -15.92 -14.56 -19.75
C HIS A 17 -16.67 -13.34 -19.17
N ILE A 18 -16.88 -13.30 -17.85
CA ILE A 18 -17.53 -12.17 -17.16
C ILE A 18 -16.60 -10.94 -17.14
N THR A 19 -15.31 -11.12 -16.84
CA THR A 19 -14.35 -10.00 -16.82
C THR A 19 -14.09 -9.43 -18.21
N THR A 20 -14.07 -10.26 -19.25
CA THR A 20 -13.92 -9.79 -20.63
C THR A 20 -15.18 -9.09 -21.16
N LYS A 21 -16.39 -9.54 -20.79
CA LYS A 21 -17.64 -8.83 -21.12
C LYS A 21 -17.75 -7.50 -20.38
N PHE A 22 -17.39 -7.44 -19.11
CA PHE A 22 -17.39 -6.19 -18.33
C PHE A 22 -16.32 -5.20 -18.86
N CYS A 23 -15.12 -5.66 -19.20
CA CYS A 23 -14.06 -4.83 -19.78
C CYS A 23 -14.43 -4.32 -21.19
N LYS A 24 -15.11 -5.14 -22.01
CA LYS A 24 -15.64 -4.70 -23.31
C LYS A 24 -16.76 -3.66 -23.16
N MET A 25 -17.58 -3.75 -22.10
CA MET A 25 -18.67 -2.81 -21.82
C MET A 25 -18.15 -1.45 -21.33
N VAL A 26 -17.17 -1.43 -20.41
CA VAL A 26 -16.54 -0.18 -19.93
C VAL A 26 -15.71 0.51 -21.03
N LYS A 27 -15.07 -0.25 -21.94
CA LYS A 27 -14.41 0.34 -23.12
C LYS A 27 -15.40 0.92 -24.15
N LYS A 28 -16.65 0.48 -24.17
CA LYS A 28 -17.67 0.92 -25.13
C LYS A 28 -18.35 2.23 -24.72
N THR A 29 -18.36 2.58 -23.43
CA THR A 29 -18.97 3.82 -22.92
C THR A 29 -18.00 5.01 -22.82
N ALA A 30 -16.70 4.77 -22.94
CA ALA A 30 -15.67 5.82 -22.85
C ALA A 30 -15.31 6.48 -24.21
N ILE A 31 -16.02 6.14 -25.29
CA ILE A 31 -15.83 6.74 -26.62
C ILE A 31 -17.16 7.38 -27.04
N SER A 32 -17.51 8.49 -26.40
CA SER A 32 -18.44 9.44 -27.00
C SER A 32 -17.67 10.21 -28.07
N GLU A 33 -17.96 9.87 -29.31
CA GLU A 33 -17.35 10.38 -30.53
C GLU A 33 -17.73 11.87 -30.73
N ASP A 34 -16.81 12.79 -30.42
CA ASP A 34 -16.85 14.15 -30.98
C ASP A 34 -16.29 14.12 -32.41
N MET A 35 -17.14 13.71 -33.36
CA MET A 35 -16.85 13.76 -34.79
C MET A 35 -17.15 15.15 -35.35
N ASN A 36 -16.27 16.12 -35.10
CA ASN A 36 -16.16 17.28 -36.00
C ASN A 36 -14.78 17.92 -35.95
N SER A 37 -13.87 17.49 -36.82
CA SER A 37 -12.85 18.40 -37.34
C SER A 37 -12.47 18.01 -38.76
N ASN A 38 -13.01 18.74 -39.74
CA ASN A 38 -12.51 18.75 -41.11
C ASN A 38 -11.10 19.39 -41.13
N LYS A 39 -10.08 18.61 -40.76
CA LYS A 39 -8.68 19.03 -40.89
C LYS A 39 -8.15 18.52 -42.22
N ARG A 40 -8.13 19.41 -43.22
CA ARG A 40 -7.34 19.22 -44.44
C ARG A 40 -5.90 18.88 -44.02
N LYS A 41 -5.42 17.69 -44.40
CA LYS A 41 -4.04 17.28 -44.14
C LYS A 41 -3.12 18.23 -44.93
N PRO A 42 -2.18 18.94 -44.30
CA PRO A 42 -1.20 19.70 -45.06
C PRO A 42 -0.39 18.72 -45.91
N SER A 43 -0.21 19.05 -47.19
CA SER A 43 0.64 18.31 -48.13
C SER A 43 2.00 18.05 -47.47
N LYS A 44 2.43 16.79 -47.40
CA LYS A 44 3.74 16.41 -46.86
C LYS A 44 4.81 17.10 -47.71
N ILE A 45 5.40 18.18 -47.19
CA ILE A 45 6.63 18.74 -47.73
C ILE A 45 7.68 17.64 -47.53
N VAL A 46 8.11 17.01 -48.61
CA VAL A 46 9.19 16.03 -48.60
C VAL A 46 10.47 16.81 -48.30
N THR A 47 10.77 16.99 -47.01
CA THR A 47 12.11 17.38 -46.59
C THR A 47 13.00 16.17 -46.81
N THR A 48 13.93 16.26 -47.75
CA THR A 48 14.99 15.28 -47.89
C THR A 48 15.81 15.29 -46.61
N ASP A 49 15.51 14.38 -45.69
CA ASP A 49 16.27 14.20 -44.46
C ASP A 49 17.65 13.63 -44.82
N ILE A 50 18.61 14.52 -45.09
CA ILE A 50 19.98 14.12 -45.41
C ILE A 50 20.53 13.40 -44.18
N PRO A 51 20.84 12.08 -44.27
CA PRO A 51 21.34 11.33 -43.14
C PRO A 51 22.72 11.88 -42.75
N ARG A 52 22.89 12.18 -41.46
CA ARG A 52 24.17 12.71 -40.98
C ARG A 52 25.18 11.59 -40.79
N GLY A 53 26.43 11.86 -41.15
CA GLY A 53 27.53 10.91 -40.97
C GLY A 53 27.74 10.54 -39.51
N LYS A 54 28.17 9.29 -39.27
CA LYS A 54 28.55 8.81 -37.94
C LYS A 54 29.95 9.36 -37.59
N PRO A 55 30.17 9.88 -36.37
CA PRO A 55 31.50 10.32 -35.95
C PRO A 55 32.46 9.12 -35.87
N LYS A 56 33.73 9.34 -36.21
CA LYS A 56 34.77 8.28 -36.24
C LYS A 56 34.90 7.53 -34.91
N SER A 57 34.68 8.21 -33.78
CA SER A 57 34.76 7.63 -32.42
C SER A 57 33.46 6.96 -31.94
N GLY A 58 32.36 7.02 -32.69
CA GLY A 58 31.05 6.49 -32.29
C GLY A 58 30.36 7.24 -31.14
N ARG A 59 31.06 8.15 -30.44
CA ARG A 59 30.53 8.88 -29.28
C ARG A 59 29.94 10.23 -29.68
N ILE A 60 28.63 10.38 -29.49
CA ILE A 60 27.88 11.62 -29.77
C ILE A 60 27.84 12.44 -28.48
N TRP A 61 28.70 13.45 -28.38
CA TRP A 61 28.82 14.29 -27.18
C TRP A 61 27.85 15.50 -27.16
N LYS A 62 27.12 15.75 -28.26
CA LYS A 62 26.12 16.82 -28.41
C LYS A 62 24.83 16.28 -29.02
N THR A 63 23.68 16.62 -28.44
CA THR A 63 22.37 16.31 -29.03
C THR A 63 22.08 17.19 -30.24
N THR A 64 21.40 16.65 -31.23
CA THR A 64 20.93 17.39 -32.41
C THR A 64 20.05 18.55 -31.99
N LYS A 65 20.44 19.78 -32.32
CA LYS A 65 19.57 20.95 -32.15
C LYS A 65 18.47 20.91 -33.21
N THR A 66 17.22 20.77 -32.79
CA THR A 66 16.07 20.95 -33.69
C THR A 66 15.84 22.44 -33.92
N ARG A 67 15.42 22.83 -35.13
CA ARG A 67 15.08 24.24 -35.42
C ARG A 67 13.88 24.64 -34.54
N PHE A 68 13.84 25.88 -34.06
CA PHE A 68 12.69 26.36 -33.26
C PHE A 68 11.35 26.27 -34.02
N SER A 69 11.39 26.29 -35.36
CA SER A 69 10.24 26.08 -36.24
C SER A 69 9.67 24.66 -36.23
N SER A 70 10.41 23.65 -35.76
CA SER A 70 9.89 22.28 -35.60
C SER A 70 9.05 22.12 -34.34
N ILE A 71 9.09 23.09 -33.43
CA ILE A 71 8.24 23.11 -32.24
C ILE A 71 6.84 23.49 -32.71
N ILE A 72 5.92 22.53 -32.70
CA ILE A 72 4.52 22.75 -33.05
C ILE A 72 3.92 23.65 -31.95
N LYS A 73 3.79 24.96 -32.25
CA LYS A 73 3.13 25.94 -31.39
C LYS A 73 1.61 25.75 -31.49
N THR A 74 1.08 24.63 -31.02
CA THR A 74 -0.37 24.48 -30.86
C THR A 74 -0.84 25.52 -29.84
N LYS A 75 -1.93 26.25 -30.12
CA LYS A 75 -2.66 26.94 -29.05
C LYS A 75 -2.99 25.86 -28.02
N GLY A 76 -2.41 25.93 -26.82
CA GLY A 76 -2.57 24.89 -25.80
C GLY A 76 -4.04 24.55 -25.61
N ILE A 77 -4.34 23.29 -25.33
CA ILE A 77 -5.72 22.82 -25.13
C ILE A 77 -6.31 23.62 -23.97
N ARG A 78 -7.16 24.59 -24.28
CA ARG A 78 -7.84 25.40 -23.28
C ARG A 78 -9.11 24.68 -22.90
N ASN A 79 -9.10 24.05 -21.73
CA ASN A 79 -10.31 23.45 -21.18
C ASN A 79 -11.36 24.53 -20.96
N SER A 80 -12.61 24.21 -21.31
CA SER A 80 -13.76 25.06 -20.98
C SER A 80 -13.91 25.22 -19.46
N PHE A 81 -14.62 26.24 -19.01
CA PHE A 81 -14.84 26.46 -17.58
C PHE A 81 -15.51 25.25 -16.90
N GLN A 82 -16.50 24.65 -17.56
CA GLN A 82 -17.19 23.45 -17.08
C GLN A 82 -16.22 22.28 -16.88
N GLN A 83 -15.32 22.01 -17.84
CA GLN A 83 -14.31 20.97 -17.69
C GLN A 83 -13.36 21.24 -16.51
N LYS A 84 -13.03 22.51 -16.24
CA LYS A 84 -12.22 22.86 -15.06
C LYS A 84 -12.96 22.60 -13.75
N GLN A 85 -14.27 22.83 -13.70
CA GLN A 85 -15.07 22.53 -12.50
C GLN A 85 -15.14 21.02 -12.24
N LEU A 86 -15.41 20.22 -13.28
CA LEU A 86 -15.41 18.75 -13.17
C LEU A 86 -14.07 18.22 -12.64
N LEU A 87 -12.95 18.70 -13.19
CA LEU A 87 -11.62 18.33 -12.72
C LEU A 87 -11.37 18.73 -11.26
N ARG A 88 -11.87 19.88 -10.82
CA ARG A 88 -11.75 20.32 -9.41
C ARG A 88 -12.54 19.40 -8.49
N GLU A 89 -13.75 19.03 -8.87
CA GLU A 89 -14.59 18.11 -8.11
C GLU A 89 -13.96 16.72 -8.00
N ASP A 90 -13.46 16.18 -9.11
CA ASP A 90 -12.83 14.84 -9.12
C ASP A 90 -11.56 14.81 -8.27
N LEU A 91 -10.75 15.86 -8.34
CA LEU A 91 -9.58 16.02 -7.46
C LEU A 91 -10.00 16.13 -6.00
N LYS A 92 -11.09 16.83 -5.68
CA LYS A 92 -11.62 16.95 -4.33
C LYS A 92 -12.07 15.59 -3.80
N ARG A 93 -12.89 14.86 -4.56
CA ARG A 93 -13.36 13.49 -4.23
C ARG A 93 -12.19 12.55 -3.98
N THR A 94 -11.19 12.56 -4.87
CA THR A 94 -10.00 11.68 -4.75
C THR A 94 -9.17 12.02 -3.50
N LYS A 95 -9.00 13.30 -3.20
CA LYS A 95 -8.27 13.74 -1.99
C LYS A 95 -9.01 13.35 -0.72
N GLU A 96 -10.33 13.52 -0.68
CA GLU A 96 -11.17 13.15 0.47
C GLU A 96 -11.10 11.64 0.72
N ALA A 97 -11.24 10.83 -0.33
CA ALA A 97 -11.07 9.37 -0.24
C ALA A 97 -9.67 8.97 0.24
N SER A 98 -8.61 9.63 -0.25
CA SER A 98 -7.25 9.35 0.23
C SER A 98 -7.07 9.74 1.70
N ARG A 99 -7.66 10.85 2.14
CA ARG A 99 -7.59 11.31 3.53
C ARG A 99 -8.33 10.35 4.47
N SER A 100 -9.53 9.89 4.11
CA SER A 100 -10.29 8.95 4.94
C SER A 100 -9.55 7.62 5.12
N ILE A 101 -8.97 7.08 4.05
CA ILE A 101 -8.17 5.84 4.12
C ILE A 101 -6.94 6.01 5.03
N LYS A 102 -6.25 7.17 4.96
CA LYS A 102 -5.10 7.44 5.84
C LYS A 102 -5.53 7.56 7.29
N ALA A 103 -6.61 8.29 7.56
CA ALA A 103 -7.15 8.45 8.92
C ALA A 103 -7.51 7.10 9.55
N GLN A 104 -8.21 6.22 8.81
CA GLN A 104 -8.53 4.87 9.27
C GLN A 104 -7.28 4.06 9.62
N LYS A 105 -6.26 4.07 8.75
CA LYS A 105 -4.99 3.35 9.00
C LYS A 105 -4.25 3.88 10.23
N ASP A 106 -4.30 5.18 10.46
CA ASP A 106 -3.60 5.79 11.60
C ASP A 106 -4.36 5.53 12.91
N GLU A 107 -5.70 5.55 12.87
CA GLU A 107 -6.53 5.13 14.00
C GLU A 107 -6.29 3.65 14.38
N GLU A 108 -6.25 2.74 13.40
CA GLU A 108 -5.92 1.33 13.63
C GLU A 108 -4.54 1.14 14.29
N LYS A 109 -3.54 1.93 13.86
CA LYS A 109 -2.19 1.89 14.46
C LYS A 109 -2.21 2.39 15.90
N GLU A 110 -2.89 3.50 16.18
CA GLU A 110 -2.99 4.04 17.54
C GLU A 110 -3.72 3.08 18.47
N GLN A 111 -4.83 2.47 18.03
CA GLN A 111 -5.52 1.43 18.79
C GLN A 111 -4.61 0.23 19.08
N LYS A 112 -3.79 -0.21 18.12
CA LYS A 112 -2.81 -1.30 18.32
C LYS A 112 -1.71 -0.90 19.31
N LYS A 113 -1.21 0.33 19.24
CA LYS A 113 -0.23 0.86 20.22
C LYS A 113 -0.83 0.90 21.62
N GLN A 114 -2.06 1.41 21.74
CA GLN A 114 -2.76 1.51 23.01
C GLN A 114 -2.97 0.13 23.64
N ARG A 115 -3.47 -0.84 22.87
CA ARG A 115 -3.60 -2.24 23.31
C ARG A 115 -2.26 -2.83 23.77
N ARG A 116 -1.17 -2.53 23.06
CA ARG A 116 0.17 -3.00 23.46
C ARG A 116 0.60 -2.39 24.79
N ARG A 117 0.41 -1.08 24.99
CA ARG A 117 0.73 -0.40 26.25
C ARG A 117 -0.07 -0.99 27.41
N GLU A 118 -1.36 -1.21 27.22
CA GLU A 118 -2.24 -1.82 28.23
C GLU A 118 -1.82 -3.25 28.56
N ASN A 119 -1.49 -4.06 27.55
CA ASN A 119 -1.02 -5.43 27.77
C ASN A 119 0.33 -5.46 28.50
N LEU A 120 1.22 -4.50 28.22
CA LEU A 120 2.50 -4.40 28.91
C LEU A 120 2.28 -4.02 30.39
N LYS A 121 1.44 -3.02 30.65
CA LYS A 121 1.06 -2.63 32.01
C LYS A 121 0.43 -3.79 32.79
N LYS A 122 -0.50 -4.53 32.17
CA LYS A 122 -1.10 -5.74 32.78
C LYS A 122 -0.06 -6.82 33.05
N ARG A 123 0.94 -6.99 32.17
CA ARG A 123 2.03 -7.95 32.38
C ARG A 123 2.89 -7.55 33.57
N GLU A 124 3.24 -6.27 33.69
CA GLU A 124 4.00 -5.75 34.84
C GLU A 124 3.22 -5.94 36.15
N GLU A 125 1.93 -5.62 36.16
CA GLU A 125 1.06 -5.84 37.32
C GLU A 125 0.93 -7.33 37.67
N ASN A 126 0.77 -8.20 36.68
CA ASN A 126 0.73 -9.64 36.89
C ASN A 126 2.07 -10.19 37.38
N SER A 127 3.20 -9.63 36.92
CA SER A 127 4.53 -9.98 37.41
C SER A 127 4.67 -9.60 38.88
N ARG A 128 4.28 -8.38 39.26
CA ARG A 128 4.27 -7.94 40.68
C ARG A 128 3.37 -8.81 41.54
N LYS A 129 2.19 -9.19 41.05
CA LYS A 129 1.27 -10.11 41.75
C LYS A 129 1.84 -11.52 41.87
N ALA A 130 2.49 -12.03 40.83
CA ALA A 130 3.17 -13.34 40.86
C ALA A 130 4.40 -13.32 41.77
N GLU A 131 5.00 -12.15 41.97
CA GLU A 131 6.10 -11.93 42.89
C GLU A 131 5.66 -11.85 44.36
N ILE A 132 4.35 -11.77 44.65
CA ILE A 132 3.83 -11.89 46.02
C ILE A 132 4.18 -13.29 46.55
N VAL A 133 5.28 -13.36 47.29
CA VAL A 133 5.81 -14.57 47.89
C VAL A 133 5.37 -14.69 49.35
N GLN A 134 5.13 -15.91 49.79
CA GLN A 134 4.95 -16.19 51.21
C GLN A 134 6.31 -16.23 51.90
N VAL A 135 6.65 -15.19 52.67
CA VAL A 135 7.92 -15.12 53.41
C VAL A 135 7.91 -16.13 54.56
N ILE A 136 8.85 -17.08 54.53
CA ILE A 136 9.04 -18.06 55.60
C ILE A 136 10.05 -17.51 56.61
N LYS A 137 9.56 -16.90 57.69
CA LYS A 137 10.42 -16.32 58.75
C LYS A 137 11.02 -17.36 59.70
N ASN A 138 10.31 -18.47 59.96
CA ASN A 138 10.71 -19.46 60.97
C ASN A 138 11.52 -20.63 60.34
N PRO A 139 12.77 -20.88 60.77
CA PRO A 139 13.60 -21.97 60.24
C PRO A 139 13.08 -23.38 60.59
N ASN A 140 12.36 -23.54 61.70
CA ASN A 140 11.78 -24.82 62.08
C ASN A 140 10.67 -25.25 61.11
N LYS A 141 10.02 -24.29 60.45
CA LYS A 141 9.01 -24.58 59.42
C LYS A 141 9.65 -25.27 58.21
N ILE A 142 10.80 -24.79 57.74
CA ILE A 142 11.54 -25.37 56.60
C ILE A 142 11.95 -26.81 56.92
N LYS A 143 12.46 -27.05 58.13
CA LYS A 143 12.89 -28.38 58.59
C LYS A 143 11.74 -29.41 58.65
N ARG A 144 10.50 -28.94 58.89
CA ARG A 144 9.30 -29.80 58.99
C ARG A 144 8.58 -30.03 57.66
N MET A 145 8.95 -29.33 56.59
CA MET A 145 8.24 -29.40 55.31
C MET A 145 8.60 -30.64 54.49
N LYS A 146 7.65 -31.10 53.66
CA LYS A 146 7.87 -32.25 52.76
C LYS A 146 8.86 -31.90 51.64
N LYS A 147 9.66 -32.88 51.20
CA LYS A 147 10.69 -32.72 50.14
C LYS A 147 10.16 -32.08 48.84
N LYS A 148 8.89 -32.32 48.48
CA LYS A 148 8.26 -31.72 47.30
C LYS A 148 8.00 -30.21 47.45
N GLN A 149 7.64 -29.74 48.65
CA GLN A 149 7.41 -28.32 48.93
C GLN A 149 8.72 -27.53 49.04
N LEU A 150 9.80 -28.18 49.47
CA LEU A 150 11.14 -27.57 49.48
C LEU A 150 11.65 -27.23 48.06
N ARG A 151 11.20 -27.97 47.03
CA ARG A 151 11.57 -27.69 45.62
C ARG A 151 11.00 -26.39 45.07
N SER A 152 9.89 -25.90 45.62
CA SER A 152 9.25 -24.65 45.20
C SER A 152 9.76 -23.41 45.95
N ILE A 153 10.49 -23.59 47.06
CA ILE A 153 11.07 -22.47 47.82
C ILE A 153 12.33 -21.97 47.11
N GLN A 154 12.46 -20.66 46.94
CA GLN A 154 13.63 -20.00 46.38
C GLN A 154 14.19 -19.01 47.40
N LYS A 155 15.52 -18.84 47.45
CA LYS A 155 16.15 -17.77 48.23
C LYS A 155 16.11 -16.48 47.39
N ARG A 156 15.50 -15.43 47.92
CA ARG A 156 15.44 -14.09 47.30
C ARG A 156 15.63 -13.02 48.38
N ASP A 157 16.21 -11.89 47.99
CA ASP A 157 16.36 -10.74 48.87
C ASP A 157 15.01 -10.04 49.06
N ILE A 158 14.70 -9.68 50.31
CA ILE A 158 13.36 -9.23 50.75
C ILE A 158 13.42 -7.79 51.30
N SER A 159 14.57 -7.11 51.14
CA SER A 159 14.83 -5.77 51.68
C SER A 159 13.84 -4.71 51.16
N GLU A 160 13.32 -4.88 49.94
CA GLU A 160 12.38 -3.94 49.33
C GLU A 160 10.93 -4.09 49.81
N LEU A 161 10.56 -5.25 50.38
CA LEU A 161 9.18 -5.55 50.81
C LEU A 161 8.88 -5.11 52.25
N ASN A 162 9.88 -4.72 53.04
CA ASN A 162 9.72 -4.26 54.43
C ASN A 162 9.84 -2.73 54.58
N LYS A 163 9.54 -1.96 53.52
CA LYS A 163 9.52 -0.50 53.53
C LYS A 163 8.17 0.05 53.95
#